data_AF-A0A3D9SRM3-F1
#
_entry.id   AF-A0A3D9SRM3-F1
#
_cell.length_a   1.000
_cell.length_b   1.000
_cell.length_c   1.000
_cell.angle_alpha   90.00
_cell.angle_beta   90.00
_cell.angle_gamma   90.00
#
_symmetry.space_group_name_H-M   'P 1'
#
loop_
_entity.id
_entity.type
_entity.pdbx_description
1 polymer ?
#
loop_
_entity_poly.entity_id
_entity_poly.type
_entity_poly.pdbx_seq_one_letter_code
_entity_poly.pdbx_strand_id
1 'polypeptide(L)' 'MSHPVLFCSDCGDDRPFERPPCSDGHGVECPELACTVCGSAILLGTDPPALPATPVVSAARAPAGAPSPHGPDPARHRAA' A
#
# COMPACT_ATOMS: atom_id res chain seq x y z
N MET A 1 7.14 23.55 24.06
CA MET A 1 6.61 22.25 23.60
C MET A 1 6.26 22.44 22.14
N SER A 2 7.13 21.99 21.25
CA SER A 2 6.97 22.26 19.81
C SER A 2 6.08 21.18 19.19
N HIS A 3 4.98 21.60 18.58
CA HIS A 3 4.10 20.73 17.80
C HIS A 3 4.78 20.38 16.47
N PRO A 4 4.91 19.08 16.10
CA PRO A 4 5.39 18.71 14.78
C PRO A 4 4.45 19.27 13.70
N VAL A 5 5.04 19.67 12.57
CA VAL A 5 4.30 20.12 11.39
C VAL A 5 4.24 18.98 10.39
N LEU A 6 3.03 18.60 9.98
CA LEU A 6 2.73 17.49 9.08
C LEU A 6 1.58 17.86 8.14
N PHE A 7 1.48 17.20 7.00
CA PHE A 7 0.38 17.41 6.06
C PHE A 7 -0.96 16.89 6.62
N CYS A 8 -1.99 17.74 6.62
CA CYS A 8 -3.35 17.37 7.01
C CYS A 8 -4.24 17.23 5.76
N SER A 9 -4.73 16.02 5.48
CA SER A 9 -5.56 15.75 4.30
C SER A 9 -6.90 16.50 4.30
N ASP A 10 -7.49 16.77 5.47
CA ASP A 10 -8.77 17.51 5.57
C ASP A 10 -8.57 19.02 5.38
N CYS A 11 -7.44 19.59 5.83
CA CYS A 11 -7.12 21.00 5.61
C CYS A 11 -6.52 21.25 4.22
N GLY A 12 -5.84 20.26 3.65
CA GLY A 12 -5.16 20.34 2.36
C GLY A 12 -3.77 20.95 2.40
N ASP A 13 -3.14 21.08 3.57
CA ASP A 13 -1.83 21.72 3.75
C ASP A 13 -1.11 21.27 5.04
N ASP A 14 0.12 21.76 5.22
CA ASP A 14 0.93 21.49 6.41
C ASP A 14 0.39 22.21 7.63
N ARG A 15 0.10 21.46 8.69
CA ARG A 15 -0.49 21.94 9.94
C ARG A 15 0.30 21.50 11.16
N PRO A 16 0.23 22.25 12.28
CA PRO A 16 0.75 21.78 13.54
C PRO A 16 -0.16 20.70 14.12
N PHE A 17 0.46 19.63 14.62
CA PHE A 17 -0.23 18.51 15.26
C PHE A 17 0.13 18.41 16.73
N GLU A 18 -0.85 18.09 17.57
CA GLU A 18 -0.65 17.82 18.99
C GLU A 18 -0.93 16.37 19.34
N ARG A 19 -0.35 15.91 20.45
CA ARG A 19 -0.59 14.59 20.98
C ARG A 19 -1.63 14.71 22.10
N PRO A 20 -2.92 14.45 21.83
CA PRO A 20 -3.94 14.57 22.86
C PRO A 20 -3.69 13.54 23.98
N PRO A 21 -4.17 13.80 25.20
CA PRO A 21 -4.13 12.82 26.27
C PRO A 21 -4.93 11.57 25.85
N CYS A 22 -4.26 10.42 25.76
CA CYS A 22 -4.89 9.14 25.43
C CYS A 22 -5.17 8.31 26.69
N SER A 23 -6.33 7.64 26.73
CA SER A 23 -6.70 6.72 27.81
C SER A 23 -6.02 5.36 27.73
N ASP A 24 -5.44 5.01 26.58
CA ASP A 24 -4.75 3.74 26.34
C ASP A 24 -3.40 3.60 27.07
N GLY A 25 -2.96 4.64 27.79
CA GLY A 25 -1.78 4.56 28.64
C GLY A 25 -0.44 4.76 27.91
N HIS A 26 -0.46 5.19 26.65
CA HIS A 26 0.77 5.47 25.89
C HIS A 26 1.49 6.76 26.31
N GLY A 27 0.83 7.64 27.05
CA GLY A 27 1.42 8.88 27.55
C GLY A 27 2.04 9.72 26.45
N VAL A 28 3.31 10.10 26.62
CA VAL A 28 4.05 10.92 25.65
C VAL A 28 4.42 10.18 24.38
N GLU A 29 4.38 8.85 24.37
CA GLU A 29 4.73 8.01 23.21
C GLU A 29 3.49 7.60 22.40
N CYS A 30 2.34 8.22 22.64
CA CYS A 30 1.12 7.93 21.89
C CYS A 30 1.34 8.14 20.37
N PRO A 31 1.04 7.15 19.51
CA PRO A 31 1.22 7.28 18.07
C PRO A 31 0.18 8.25 17.46
N GLU A 32 -0.90 8.56 18.18
CA GLU A 32 -1.96 9.44 17.72
C GLU A 32 -1.55 10.91 17.82
N LEU A 33 -1.71 11.62 16.71
CA LEU A 33 -1.53 13.06 16.60
C LEU A 33 -2.78 13.68 15.98
N ALA A 34 -3.30 14.75 16.59
CA ALA A 34 -4.45 15.51 16.12
C ALA A 34 -4.05 16.87 15.54
N CYS A 35 -4.61 17.22 14.39
CA CYS A 35 -4.43 18.54 13.78
C CYS A 35 -5.02 19.61 14.71
N THR A 36 -4.20 20.57 15.11
CA THR A 36 -4.62 21.65 16.03
C THR A 36 -5.65 22.62 15.42
N VAL A 37 -5.89 22.53 14.10
CA VAL A 37 -6.84 23.39 13.38
C VAL A 37 -8.20 22.72 13.19
N CYS A 38 -8.23 21.51 12.61
CA CYS A 38 -9.49 20.83 12.27
C CYS A 38 -9.83 19.64 13.18
N GLY A 39 -8.88 19.15 13.99
CA GLY A 39 -9.07 18.01 14.88
C GLY A 39 -8.87 16.63 14.25
N SER A 40 -8.61 16.53 12.95
CA SER A 40 -8.34 15.24 12.29
C SER A 40 -7.12 14.55 12.89
N ALA A 41 -7.24 13.26 13.18
CA ALA A 41 -6.18 12.45 13.79
C ALA A 41 -5.44 11.59 12.77
N ILE A 42 -4.13 11.44 12.96
CA ILE A 42 -3.24 10.55 12.22
C ILE A 42 -2.43 9.67 13.18
N LEU A 43 -2.02 8.48 12.75
CA LEU A 43 -1.12 7.62 13.51
C LEU A 43 0.29 7.64 12.91
N LEU A 44 1.30 7.99 13.71
CA LEU A 44 2.71 7.86 13.33
C LEU A 44 3.35 6.71 14.12
N GLY A 45 4.07 5.84 13.41
CA GLY A 45 4.95 4.86 14.05
C GLY A 45 4.26 3.63 14.65
N THR A 46 3.09 3.23 14.15
CA THR A 46 2.59 1.87 14.45
C THR A 46 3.45 0.87 13.67
N ASP A 47 4.41 0.23 14.35
CA ASP A 47 4.92 -1.03 13.82
C ASP A 47 3.70 -1.95 13.66
N PRO A 48 3.42 -2.47 12.45
CA PRO A 48 2.33 -3.43 12.32
C PRO A 48 2.63 -4.56 13.32
N PRO A 49 1.63 -5.07 14.06
CA PRO A 49 1.87 -6.21 14.94
C PRO A 49 2.60 -7.27 14.12
N ALA A 50 3.70 -7.80 14.66
CA ALA A 50 4.49 -8.81 13.97
C ALA A 50 3.61 -10.04 13.71
N LEU A 51 2.93 -10.03 12.56
CA LEU A 51 2.12 -11.15 12.11
C LEU A 51 3.11 -12.28 11.80
N PRO A 52 2.81 -13.52 12.19
CA PRO A 52 3.63 -14.65 11.78
C PRO A 52 3.72 -14.64 10.25
N ALA A 53 4.95 -14.57 9.73
CA ALA A 53 5.18 -14.56 8.29
C ALA A 53 4.66 -15.87 7.69
N THR A 54 3.47 -15.82 7.08
CA THR A 54 2.98 -16.95 6.29
C THR A 54 3.85 -17.06 5.05
N PRO A 55 4.50 -18.20 4.79
CA PRO A 55 5.29 -18.36 3.59
C PRO A 55 4.39 -18.21 2.36
N VAL A 56 4.68 -17.20 1.53
CA VAL A 56 4.04 -17.04 0.23
C VAL A 56 4.60 -18.12 -0.70
N VAL A 57 3.82 -19.19 -0.91
CA VAL A 57 4.15 -20.14 -1.97
C VAL A 57 3.78 -19.49 -3.29
N SER A 58 4.77 -19.02 -4.03
CA SER A 58 4.58 -18.62 -5.43
C SER A 58 4.06 -19.83 -6.19
N ALA A 59 2.79 -19.78 -6.61
CA ALA A 59 2.27 -20.73 -7.58
C ALA A 59 3.09 -20.57 -8.86
N ALA A 60 3.89 -21.58 -9.20
CA ALA A 60 4.61 -21.61 -10.46
C ALA A 60 3.58 -21.48 -11.59
N ARG A 61 3.70 -20.41 -12.38
CA ARG A 61 2.91 -20.23 -13.60
C ARG A 61 3.31 -21.36 -14.55
N ALA A 62 2.38 -22.28 -14.84
CA ALA A 62 2.61 -23.31 -15.85
C ALA A 62 2.98 -22.63 -17.18
N PRO A 63 4.01 -23.11 -17.92
CA PRO A 63 4.28 -22.57 -19.24
C PRO A 63 3.12 -22.91 -20.17
N ALA A 64 2.53 -21.89 -20.80
CA ALA A 64 1.60 -22.07 -21.91
C ALA A 64 2.40 -22.62 -23.11
N GLY A 65 2.43 -23.94 -23.25
CA GLY A 65 3.11 -24.62 -24.34
C GLY A 65 2.20 -25.64 -25.01
N ALA A 66 1.64 -25.27 -26.16
CA ALA A 66 1.32 -26.24 -27.21
C ALA A 66 1.42 -25.53 -28.58
N PRO A 67 2.30 -25.97 -29.50
CA PRO A 67 2.25 -25.54 -30.89
C PRO A 67 1.11 -26.27 -31.62
N SER A 68 0.34 -25.52 -32.41
CA SER A 68 -0.73 -26.05 -33.24
C SER A 68 -0.15 -26.76 -34.48
N PRO A 69 -0.47 -28.04 -34.77
CA PRO A 69 -0.02 -28.73 -35.96
C PRO A 69 -1.05 -28.54 -37.09
N HIS A 70 -1.06 -27.37 -37.72
CA HIS A 70 -1.77 -27.19 -38.99
C HIS A 70 -0.98 -26.26 -39.92
N GLY A 71 -0.08 -26.86 -40.69
CA GLY A 71 0.43 -26.23 -41.90
C GLY A 71 -0.59 -26.40 -43.04
N PRO A 72 -0.85 -25.37 -43.86
CA PRO A 72 -1.48 -25.56 -45.15
C PRO A 72 -0.45 -25.75 -46.27
N ASP A 73 -0.80 -26.75 -47.07
CA ASP A 73 -0.25 -27.35 -48.28
C ASP A 73 0.35 -26.40 -49.37
N PRO A 74 1.46 -26.78 -50.06
CA PRO A 74 2.10 -25.97 -51.10
C PRO A 74 1.37 -25.90 -52.46
N ALA A 75 0.13 -26.40 -52.60
CA ALA A 75 -0.54 -26.57 -53.89
C ALA A 75 -1.63 -25.53 -54.25
N ARG A 76 -1.40 -24.21 -54.10
CA ARG A 76 -2.26 -23.20 -54.74
C ARG A 76 -1.47 -22.03 -55.37
N HIS A 77 -1.16 -22.22 -56.66
CA HIS A 77 -1.30 -21.24 -57.75
C HIS A 77 -0.10 -20.38 -58.16
N ARG A 78 0.66 -20.96 -59.11
CA ARG A 78 1.26 -20.28 -60.27
C ARG A 78 0.18 -19.70 -61.20
N ALA A 79 0.61 -18.72 -62.02
CA ALA A 79 -0.05 -18.09 -63.18
C ALA A 79 -1.07 -16.99 -62.83
N ALA A 80 -1.03 -15.79 -63.42
CA ALA A 80 -0.45 -15.35 -64.69
C ALA A 80 0.16 -13.94 -64.59
#